data_AF-A0A7W1P1M2-F1
#
_entry.id   AF-A0A7W1P1M2-F1
#
_cell.length_a   1.000
_cell.length_b   1.000
_cell.length_c   1.000
_cell.angle_alpha   90.00
_cell.angle_beta   90.00
_cell.angle_gamma   90.00
#
_symmetry.space_group_name_H-M   'P 1'
#
loop_
_entity.id
_entity.type
_entity.pdbx_description
1 polymer ?
#
loop_
_entity_poly.entity_id
_entity_poly.type
_entity_poly.pdbx_seq_one_letter_code
_entity_poly.pdbx_strand_id
1 'polypeptide(L)'
;MTKKQQIEVGGRELTVSNLDKIFFPETGFTKGEVIGFYTAVADVILPHLRDRPLTLKRYPEGVTGEHFYEKNAPKHKPEWVETFGVPRSEGGGDINYVLCNDPATLIWATNLADIEKHVLLSRAPDLHQPTSIVFDLDPGEPADVLDCAEIALELKKLLEKWDLTSFVKVSGSKGLHLSVPLNRGLTYEVTQPFAKTVAELLARQLPGRVVSEMAKSIRGGKVLIDWSQNSDFKTTVCVYSMRAKGAEPFISVPVAWDELKRAVKRKDQKALSFTPSAAVKRIAKLGDLFAPVLTLRQRLPAEFTKALASGPAPKLSTWPKNRDKSLREYVAKRDFTRTAEPTPHLAKGPEIGKAHRFVIQKHAATHLHYDWRLEMQGVLRSWAVPKGPPTQLREARLAMHVEDHPLDYERFEGTIAAGNYGAGTVMVWDYGEYHDITGNPAAAFHAGKMHV
;
A
#
# COMPACT_ATOMS: atom_id res chain seq x y z
N MET A 1 -33.54 -20.38 -12.93
CA MET A 1 -34.13 -19.06 -12.61
C MET A 1 -33.42 -18.47 -11.41
N THR A 2 -33.02 -17.20 -11.44
CA THR A 2 -32.44 -16.50 -10.29
C THR A 2 -33.50 -16.39 -9.18
N LYS A 3 -33.34 -17.13 -8.08
CA LYS A 3 -34.21 -16.96 -6.90
C LYS A 3 -33.94 -15.58 -6.30
N LYS A 4 -34.97 -14.73 -6.27
CA LYS A 4 -34.94 -13.40 -5.65
C LYS A 4 -35.88 -13.40 -4.45
N GLN A 5 -35.51 -12.67 -3.41
CA GLN A 5 -36.31 -12.47 -2.22
C GLN A 5 -36.23 -11.00 -1.82
N GLN A 6 -37.38 -10.42 -1.47
CA GLN A 6 -37.41 -9.10 -0.83
C GLN A 6 -37.26 -9.26 0.68
N ILE A 7 -36.42 -8.42 1.27
CA ILE A 7 -36.20 -8.34 2.72
C ILE A 7 -36.22 -6.89 3.15
N GLU A 8 -36.59 -6.63 4.40
CA GLU A 8 -36.46 -5.32 5.02
C GLU A 8 -35.27 -5.33 5.99
N VAL A 9 -34.37 -4.37 5.86
CA VAL A 9 -33.21 -4.21 6.75
C VAL A 9 -33.08 -2.73 7.11
N GLY A 10 -33.10 -2.40 8.39
CA GLY A 10 -32.94 -1.01 8.85
C GLY A 10 -33.97 -0.03 8.26
N GLY A 11 -35.22 -0.49 8.05
CA GLY A 11 -36.29 0.32 7.43
C GLY A 11 -36.15 0.51 5.92
N ARG A 12 -35.30 -0.26 5.24
CA ARG A 12 -35.11 -0.21 3.79
C ARG A 12 -35.43 -1.56 3.15
N GLU A 13 -36.15 -1.54 2.03
CA GLU A 13 -36.39 -2.72 1.22
C GLU A 13 -35.18 -3.07 0.34
N LEU A 14 -34.81 -4.35 0.32
CA LEU A 14 -33.71 -4.90 -0.46
C LEU A 14 -34.15 -6.14 -1.21
N THR A 15 -33.71 -6.27 -2.46
CA THR A 15 -33.81 -7.54 -3.19
C THR A 15 -32.50 -8.31 -3.08
N VAL A 16 -32.52 -9.42 -2.35
CA VAL A 16 -31.40 -10.38 -2.30
C VAL A 16 -31.63 -11.50 -3.31
N SER A 17 -30.56 -12.08 -3.81
CA SER A 17 -30.64 -13.11 -4.86
C SER A 17 -29.60 -14.19 -4.69
N ASN A 18 -29.91 -15.40 -5.19
CA ASN A 18 -29.00 -16.55 -5.22
C ASN A 18 -28.43 -16.88 -3.83
N LEU A 19 -29.26 -16.89 -2.80
CA LEU A 19 -28.84 -17.13 -1.42
C LEU A 19 -28.17 -18.50 -1.26
N ASP A 20 -28.65 -19.51 -1.98
CA ASP A 20 -28.11 -20.88 -1.99
C ASP A 20 -26.76 -21.01 -2.74
N LYS A 21 -26.26 -19.94 -3.37
CA LYS A 21 -25.00 -19.98 -4.15
C LYS A 21 -23.83 -20.21 -3.20
N ILE A 22 -23.06 -21.28 -3.45
CA ILE A 22 -21.85 -21.58 -2.69
C ILE A 22 -20.79 -20.53 -3.01
N PHE A 23 -20.32 -19.82 -1.98
CA PHE A 23 -19.18 -18.90 -2.09
C PHE A 23 -17.88 -19.56 -1.65
N PHE A 24 -17.92 -20.49 -0.70
CA PHE A 24 -16.75 -21.21 -0.17
C PHE A 24 -16.94 -22.72 -0.36
N PRO A 25 -16.28 -23.34 -1.36
CA PRO A 25 -16.60 -24.71 -1.77
C PRO A 25 -16.22 -25.79 -0.75
N GLU A 26 -15.14 -25.63 0.00
CA GLU A 26 -14.69 -26.65 0.98
C GLU A 26 -15.68 -26.83 2.14
N THR A 27 -16.37 -25.76 2.51
CA THR A 27 -17.33 -25.75 3.63
C THR A 27 -18.79 -25.76 3.17
N GLY A 28 -19.03 -25.57 1.85
CA GLY A 28 -20.36 -25.33 1.32
C GLY A 28 -20.95 -23.96 1.72
N PHE A 29 -20.17 -23.06 2.32
CA PHE A 29 -20.67 -21.80 2.87
C PHE A 29 -21.26 -20.92 1.75
N THR A 30 -22.53 -20.60 1.91
CA THR A 30 -23.37 -19.96 0.89
C THR A 30 -23.36 -18.44 0.98
N LYS A 31 -23.80 -17.77 -0.09
CA LYS A 31 -24.05 -16.33 -0.12
C LYS A 31 -25.02 -15.90 0.99
N GLY A 32 -26.06 -16.68 1.24
CA GLY A 32 -27.01 -16.44 2.32
C GLY A 32 -26.35 -16.46 3.69
N GLU A 33 -25.41 -17.38 3.93
CA GLU A 33 -24.65 -17.43 5.19
C GLU A 33 -23.62 -16.31 5.32
N VAL A 34 -23.03 -15.84 4.22
CA VAL A 34 -22.19 -14.62 4.23
C VAL A 34 -23.02 -13.39 4.60
N ILE A 35 -24.23 -13.26 4.04
CA ILE A 35 -25.18 -12.21 4.42
C ILE A 35 -25.54 -12.37 5.90
N GLY A 36 -25.91 -13.57 6.34
CA GLY A 36 -26.26 -13.86 7.73
C GLY A 36 -25.15 -13.52 8.72
N PHE A 37 -23.88 -13.81 8.37
CA PHE A 37 -22.73 -13.41 9.16
C PHE A 37 -22.62 -11.89 9.30
N TYR A 38 -22.69 -11.15 8.20
CA TYR A 38 -22.60 -9.69 8.24
C TYR A 38 -23.78 -9.04 8.97
N THR A 39 -24.98 -9.62 8.86
CA THR A 39 -26.13 -9.22 9.69
C THR A 39 -25.83 -9.43 11.17
N ALA A 40 -25.28 -10.58 11.56
CA ALA A 40 -25.01 -10.94 12.95
C ALA A 40 -23.91 -10.08 13.60
N VAL A 41 -23.01 -9.49 12.82
CA VAL A 41 -21.93 -8.62 13.33
C VAL A 41 -22.16 -7.14 13.02
N ALA A 42 -23.33 -6.76 12.48
CA ALA A 42 -23.62 -5.40 12.02
C ALA A 42 -23.35 -4.35 13.10
N ASP A 43 -23.81 -4.60 14.34
CA ASP A 43 -23.68 -3.65 15.46
C ASP A 43 -22.23 -3.34 15.82
N VAL A 44 -21.32 -4.31 15.65
CA VAL A 44 -19.88 -4.11 15.95
C VAL A 44 -19.09 -3.68 14.73
N ILE A 45 -19.41 -4.13 13.50
CA ILE A 45 -18.63 -3.77 12.31
C ILE A 45 -18.96 -2.37 11.79
N LEU A 46 -20.23 -1.93 11.86
CA LEU A 46 -20.66 -0.65 11.30
C LEU A 46 -19.93 0.56 11.92
N PRO A 47 -19.68 0.64 13.23
CA PRO A 47 -18.84 1.70 13.80
C PRO A 47 -17.44 1.80 13.18
N HIS A 48 -16.87 0.68 12.74
CA HIS A 48 -15.55 0.63 12.08
C HIS A 48 -15.62 0.98 10.59
N LEU A 49 -16.76 0.78 9.93
CA LEU A 49 -17.01 1.16 8.54
C LEU A 49 -17.47 2.61 8.38
N ARG A 50 -18.10 3.17 9.41
CA ARG A 50 -18.76 4.48 9.38
C ARG A 50 -17.84 5.57 8.82
N ASP A 51 -18.37 6.27 7.82
CA ASP A 51 -17.77 7.36 7.07
C ASP A 51 -16.42 7.01 6.41
N ARG A 52 -16.07 5.73 6.31
CA ARG A 52 -14.85 5.32 5.60
C ARG A 52 -15.19 4.96 4.16
N PRO A 53 -14.48 5.54 3.18
CA PRO A 53 -14.56 5.08 1.80
C PRO A 53 -14.28 3.58 1.68
N LEU A 54 -15.31 2.82 1.27
CA LEU A 54 -15.27 1.37 1.15
C LEU A 54 -14.89 0.96 -0.27
N THR A 55 -13.81 0.18 -0.41
CA THR A 55 -13.52 -0.57 -1.63
C THR A 55 -14.24 -1.91 -1.58
N LEU A 56 -15.13 -2.14 -2.55
CA LEU A 56 -15.81 -3.42 -2.69
C LEU A 56 -14.86 -4.41 -3.35
N LYS A 57 -14.67 -5.57 -2.73
CA LYS A 57 -13.95 -6.68 -3.37
C LYS A 57 -14.92 -7.80 -3.67
N ARG A 58 -15.34 -7.85 -4.92
CA ARG A 58 -16.49 -8.64 -5.36
C ARG A 58 -16.05 -10.00 -5.89
N TYR A 59 -16.78 -11.03 -5.48
CA TYR A 59 -16.58 -12.43 -5.83
C TYR A 59 -17.86 -13.02 -6.44
N PRO A 60 -18.28 -12.59 -7.64
CA PRO A 60 -19.58 -12.98 -8.20
C PRO A 60 -19.77 -14.50 -8.26
N GLU A 61 -18.69 -15.23 -8.57
CA GLU A 61 -18.65 -16.69 -8.72
C GLU A 61 -18.04 -17.42 -7.51
N GLY A 62 -17.99 -16.76 -6.34
CA GLY A 62 -17.37 -17.32 -5.13
C GLY A 62 -15.85 -17.17 -5.10
N VAL A 63 -15.21 -17.70 -4.05
CA VAL A 63 -13.80 -17.41 -3.74
C VAL A 63 -12.78 -18.08 -4.66
N THR A 64 -13.20 -19.11 -5.40
CA THR A 64 -12.38 -19.79 -6.41
C THR A 64 -12.52 -19.20 -7.81
N GLY A 65 -13.52 -18.33 -8.03
CA GLY A 65 -13.73 -17.64 -9.29
C GLY A 65 -12.92 -16.35 -9.42
N GLU A 66 -13.12 -15.65 -10.54
CA GLU A 66 -12.55 -14.31 -10.71
C GLU A 66 -13.15 -13.32 -9.72
N HIS A 67 -12.32 -12.40 -9.26
CA HIS A 67 -12.70 -11.33 -8.35
C HIS A 67 -12.08 -10.00 -8.80
N PHE A 68 -12.71 -8.90 -8.42
CA PHE A 68 -12.24 -7.57 -8.76
C PHE A 68 -12.47 -6.58 -7.63
N TYR A 69 -11.66 -5.52 -7.62
CA TYR A 69 -11.83 -4.39 -6.73
C TYR A 69 -12.62 -3.29 -7.43
N GLU A 70 -13.69 -2.84 -6.81
CA GLU A 70 -14.57 -1.79 -7.29
C GLU A 70 -14.59 -0.66 -6.26
N LYS A 71 -13.82 0.39 -6.56
CA LYS A 71 -13.70 1.59 -5.72
C LYS A 71 -14.82 2.59 -6.00
N ASN A 72 -15.20 2.73 -7.27
CA ASN A 72 -16.29 3.59 -7.67
C ASN A 72 -17.62 2.86 -7.46
N ALA A 73 -18.58 3.50 -6.82
CA ALA A 73 -19.87 2.91 -6.51
C ALA A 73 -20.57 2.44 -7.80
N PRO A 74 -21.20 1.25 -7.79
CA PRO A 74 -21.92 0.74 -8.95
C PRO A 74 -22.99 1.73 -9.42
N LYS A 75 -23.10 1.92 -10.75
CA LYS A 75 -24.09 2.84 -11.34
C LYS A 75 -25.54 2.55 -10.94
N HIS A 76 -25.84 1.30 -10.64
CA HIS A 76 -27.17 0.81 -10.26
C HIS A 76 -27.36 0.74 -8.74
N LYS A 77 -26.55 1.45 -7.94
CA LYS A 77 -26.74 1.54 -6.49
C LYS A 77 -28.13 2.14 -6.18
N PRO A 78 -28.81 1.68 -5.13
CA PRO A 78 -29.98 2.37 -4.60
C PRO A 78 -29.67 3.83 -4.24
N GLU A 79 -30.66 4.71 -4.34
CA GLU A 79 -30.51 6.14 -4.06
C GLU A 79 -30.03 6.39 -2.62
N TRP A 80 -30.52 5.59 -1.68
CA TRP A 80 -30.18 5.67 -0.26
C TRP A 80 -28.75 5.22 0.08
N VAL A 81 -28.02 4.60 -0.86
CA VAL A 81 -26.59 4.27 -0.64
C VAL A 81 -25.78 5.54 -0.75
N GLU A 82 -25.28 6.01 0.39
CA GLU A 82 -24.41 7.17 0.46
C GLU A 82 -23.06 6.92 -0.23
N THR A 83 -22.54 7.97 -0.85
CA THR A 83 -21.23 7.95 -1.50
C THR A 83 -20.45 9.21 -1.20
N PHE A 84 -19.12 9.11 -1.19
CA PHE A 84 -18.22 10.24 -1.06
C PHE A 84 -17.24 10.30 -2.22
N GLY A 85 -17.11 11.50 -2.82
CA GLY A 85 -16.15 11.77 -3.89
C GLY A 85 -14.73 11.82 -3.34
N VAL A 86 -13.87 10.92 -3.81
CA VAL A 86 -12.44 10.92 -3.54
C VAL A 86 -11.72 11.39 -4.80
N PRO A 87 -10.99 12.52 -4.75
CA PRO A 87 -10.25 13.02 -5.91
C PRO A 87 -9.24 12.01 -6.44
N ARG A 88 -9.12 11.93 -7.76
CA ARG A 88 -8.09 11.10 -8.41
C ARG A 88 -6.75 11.83 -8.41
N SER A 89 -5.67 11.10 -8.15
CA SER A 89 -4.30 11.60 -8.27
C SER A 89 -3.91 11.95 -9.70
N GLU A 90 -4.51 11.30 -10.71
CA GLU A 90 -4.23 11.48 -12.15
C GLU A 90 -5.12 12.55 -12.81
N GLY A 91 -5.90 13.32 -12.02
CA GLY A 91 -6.92 14.23 -12.55
C GLY A 91 -8.18 13.52 -13.05
N GLY A 92 -9.13 14.31 -13.56
CA GLY A 92 -10.48 13.84 -13.94
C GLY A 92 -11.50 13.91 -12.79
N GLY A 93 -12.67 13.28 -12.99
CA GLY A 93 -13.73 13.26 -11.98
C GLY A 93 -13.43 12.34 -10.78
N ASP A 94 -14.05 12.66 -9.65
CA ASP A 94 -13.91 11.90 -8.40
C ASP A 94 -14.27 10.41 -8.56
N ILE A 95 -13.62 9.57 -7.76
CA ILE A 95 -14.08 8.22 -7.50
C ILE A 95 -15.11 8.30 -6.37
N ASN A 96 -16.36 7.94 -6.65
CA ASN A 96 -17.43 7.96 -5.66
C ASN A 96 -17.40 6.67 -4.86
N TYR A 97 -16.74 6.65 -3.70
CA TYR A 97 -16.73 5.46 -2.85
C TYR A 97 -18.05 5.30 -2.13
N VAL A 98 -18.46 4.05 -1.88
CA VAL A 98 -19.60 3.75 -0.99
C VAL A 98 -19.22 4.11 0.45
N LEU A 99 -20.12 4.77 1.17
CA LEU A 99 -20.06 4.91 2.62
C LEU A 99 -21.01 3.90 3.27
N CYS A 100 -20.46 2.89 3.94
CA CYS A 100 -21.24 1.84 4.57
C CYS A 100 -21.64 2.24 6.00
N ASN A 101 -22.66 3.10 6.09
CA ASN A 101 -23.06 3.76 7.34
C ASN A 101 -24.19 3.05 8.10
N ASP A 102 -24.83 2.06 7.48
CA ASP A 102 -26.03 1.42 8.01
C ASP A 102 -26.14 -0.07 7.62
N PRO A 103 -26.98 -0.86 8.32
CA PRO A 103 -27.14 -2.28 8.03
C PRO A 103 -27.62 -2.59 6.61
N ALA A 104 -28.50 -1.76 6.03
CA ALA A 104 -29.01 -2.00 4.68
C ALA A 104 -27.90 -1.87 3.64
N THR A 105 -27.03 -0.87 3.77
CA THR A 105 -25.85 -0.69 2.90
C THR A 105 -24.86 -1.85 3.03
N LEU A 106 -24.64 -2.35 4.25
CA LEU A 106 -23.79 -3.52 4.50
C LEU A 106 -24.32 -4.77 3.80
N ILE A 107 -25.62 -5.04 3.94
CA ILE A 107 -26.25 -6.22 3.32
C ILE A 107 -26.35 -6.07 1.81
N TRP A 108 -26.64 -4.87 1.30
CA TRP A 108 -26.61 -4.57 -0.13
C TRP A 108 -25.24 -4.82 -0.76
N ALA A 109 -24.17 -4.27 -0.18
CA ALA A 109 -22.81 -4.50 -0.67
C ALA A 109 -22.47 -5.99 -0.68
N THR A 110 -22.80 -6.70 0.40
CA THR A 110 -22.58 -8.14 0.53
C THR A 110 -23.38 -8.94 -0.51
N ASN A 111 -24.61 -8.52 -0.81
CA ASN A 111 -25.43 -9.12 -1.87
C ASN A 111 -24.84 -8.91 -3.28
N LEU A 112 -24.03 -7.87 -3.48
CA LEU A 112 -23.22 -7.68 -4.70
C LEU A 112 -21.96 -8.57 -4.74
N ALA A 113 -21.87 -9.54 -3.83
CA ALA A 113 -20.74 -10.44 -3.61
C ALA A 113 -19.48 -9.75 -3.08
N ASP A 114 -19.62 -8.59 -2.43
CA ASP A 114 -18.52 -7.96 -1.68
C ASP A 114 -18.25 -8.75 -0.40
N ILE A 115 -17.30 -9.70 -0.44
CA ILE A 115 -17.00 -10.56 0.71
C ILE A 115 -16.02 -9.88 1.68
N GLU A 116 -15.03 -9.14 1.17
CA GLU A 116 -14.01 -8.49 1.99
C GLU A 116 -14.24 -6.96 2.07
N LYS A 117 -14.45 -6.42 3.27
CA LYS A 117 -14.62 -4.98 3.46
C LYS A 117 -13.26 -4.30 3.62
N HIS A 118 -12.85 -3.51 2.63
CA HIS A 118 -11.58 -2.79 2.63
C HIS A 118 -11.82 -1.28 2.74
N VAL A 119 -11.28 -0.66 3.78
CA VAL A 119 -11.55 0.76 4.10
C VAL A 119 -10.27 1.59 4.13
N LEU A 120 -10.38 2.88 3.84
CA LEU A 120 -9.30 3.83 4.13
C LEU A 120 -9.10 4.00 5.64
N LEU A 121 -7.88 4.38 6.06
CA LEU A 121 -7.59 4.69 7.46
C LEU A 121 -8.18 6.04 7.91
N SER A 122 -8.54 6.91 6.98
CA SER A 122 -9.26 8.16 7.22
C SER A 122 -10.78 7.97 7.09
N ARG A 123 -11.52 8.99 7.54
CA ARG A 123 -12.98 9.11 7.35
C ARG A 123 -13.26 10.31 6.46
N ALA A 124 -14.33 10.25 5.69
CA ALA A 124 -14.88 11.41 5.03
C ALA A 124 -15.43 12.40 6.08
N PRO A 125 -15.34 13.72 5.83
CA PRO A 125 -14.71 14.35 4.67
C PRO A 125 -13.18 14.51 4.80
N ASP A 126 -12.60 14.29 5.99
CA ASP A 126 -11.19 14.55 6.31
C ASP A 126 -10.24 13.43 5.83
N LEU A 127 -10.22 13.20 4.52
CA LEU A 127 -9.50 12.08 3.92
C LEU A 127 -7.99 12.11 4.13
N HIS A 128 -7.40 13.27 4.42
CA HIS A 128 -5.96 13.46 4.65
C HIS A 128 -5.55 13.13 6.10
N GLN A 129 -6.51 12.92 7.01
CA GLN A 129 -6.29 12.68 8.43
C GLN A 129 -6.68 11.24 8.82
N PRO A 130 -5.74 10.28 8.82
CA PRO A 130 -6.05 8.93 9.31
C PRO A 130 -6.44 8.94 10.79
N THR A 131 -7.38 8.09 11.15
CA THR A 131 -7.81 7.91 12.54
C THR A 131 -6.81 7.07 13.35
N SER A 132 -5.99 6.26 12.68
CA SER A 132 -5.04 5.31 13.28
C SER A 132 -3.84 5.07 12.38
N ILE A 133 -2.70 4.74 12.98
CA ILE A 133 -1.58 4.09 12.28
C ILE A 133 -1.82 2.58 12.26
N VAL A 134 -1.47 1.92 11.15
CA VAL A 134 -1.53 0.46 11.01
C VAL A 134 -0.17 -0.11 10.63
N PHE A 135 0.21 -1.19 11.29
CA PHE A 135 1.32 -2.05 10.90
C PHE A 135 0.75 -3.39 10.45
N ASP A 136 0.89 -3.70 9.16
CA ASP A 136 0.48 -4.99 8.61
C ASP A 136 1.68 -5.95 8.64
N LEU A 137 1.52 -7.06 9.34
CA LEU A 137 2.57 -8.04 9.61
C LEU A 137 2.36 -9.24 8.70
N ASP A 138 3.16 -9.30 7.64
CA ASP A 138 3.08 -10.31 6.60
C ASP A 138 4.25 -11.30 6.72
N PRO A 139 4.00 -12.59 6.96
CA PRO A 139 5.08 -13.57 7.05
C PRO A 139 5.57 -13.99 5.67
N GLY A 140 6.89 -14.01 5.48
CA GLY A 140 7.55 -14.60 4.32
C GLY A 140 7.98 -16.03 4.62
N GLU A 141 7.54 -16.98 3.79
CA GLU A 141 7.79 -18.42 4.00
C GLU A 141 9.29 -18.70 4.27
N PRO A 142 9.62 -19.58 5.24
CA PRO A 142 8.72 -20.42 6.04
C PRO A 142 8.10 -19.76 7.28
N ALA A 143 8.26 -18.44 7.49
CA ALA A 143 7.63 -17.76 8.62
C ALA A 143 6.09 -17.86 8.54
N ASP A 144 5.43 -17.75 9.70
CA ASP A 144 3.98 -17.90 9.82
C ASP A 144 3.32 -16.86 10.76
N VAL A 145 2.05 -17.08 11.09
CA VAL A 145 1.27 -16.17 11.94
C VAL A 145 1.81 -16.06 13.37
N LEU A 146 2.51 -17.07 13.89
CA LEU A 146 3.15 -17.03 15.20
C LEU A 146 4.42 -16.18 15.16
N ASP A 147 5.17 -16.20 14.06
CA ASP A 147 6.26 -15.24 13.86
C ASP A 147 5.72 -13.80 13.85
N CYS A 148 4.61 -13.56 13.14
CA CYS A 148 3.91 -12.27 13.18
C CYS A 148 3.46 -11.92 14.61
N ALA A 149 2.99 -12.90 15.38
CA ALA A 149 2.56 -12.70 16.76
C ALA A 149 3.72 -12.28 17.68
N GLU A 150 4.88 -12.91 17.53
CA GLU A 150 6.09 -12.52 18.25
C GLU A 150 6.54 -11.10 17.88
N ILE A 151 6.54 -10.76 16.59
CA ILE A 151 6.88 -9.40 16.14
C ILE A 151 5.85 -8.37 16.61
N ALA A 152 4.56 -8.71 16.65
CA ALA A 152 3.52 -7.84 17.21
C ALA A 152 3.75 -7.57 18.71
N LEU A 153 4.21 -8.57 19.48
CA LEU A 153 4.55 -8.39 20.89
C LEU A 153 5.76 -7.48 21.08
N GLU A 154 6.77 -7.55 20.21
CA GLU A 154 7.91 -6.62 20.23
C GLU A 154 7.50 -5.20 19.83
N LEU A 155 6.67 -5.04 18.78
CA LEU A 155 6.10 -3.75 18.40
C LEU A 155 5.29 -3.13 19.55
N LYS A 156 4.47 -3.92 20.23
CA LYS A 156 3.71 -3.47 21.40
C LYS A 156 4.64 -2.89 22.47
N LYS A 157 5.68 -3.64 22.87
CA LYS A 157 6.65 -3.18 23.88
C LYS A 157 7.34 -1.88 23.47
N LEU A 158 7.68 -1.74 22.19
CA LEU A 158 8.30 -0.52 21.66
C LEU A 158 7.34 0.67 21.75
N LEU A 159 6.09 0.50 21.33
CA LEU A 159 5.06 1.53 21.37
C LEU A 159 4.71 1.94 22.81
N GLU A 160 4.73 1.00 23.76
CA GLU A 160 4.51 1.29 25.18
C GLU A 160 5.58 2.19 25.80
N LYS A 161 6.83 2.15 25.31
CA LYS A 161 7.89 3.09 25.75
C LYS A 161 7.58 4.54 25.38
N TRP A 162 6.64 4.76 24.47
CA TRP A 162 6.18 6.07 24.01
C TRP A 162 4.75 6.37 24.48
N ASP A 163 4.26 5.63 25.47
CA ASP A 163 2.89 5.74 26.00
C ASP A 163 1.81 5.56 24.91
N LEU A 164 2.13 4.80 23.85
CA LEU A 164 1.20 4.47 22.77
C LEU A 164 0.57 3.10 23.02
N THR A 165 -0.72 3.11 23.31
CA THR A 165 -1.58 1.93 23.34
C THR A 165 -1.83 1.43 21.92
N SER A 166 -1.66 0.12 21.72
CA SER A 166 -1.94 -0.54 20.45
C SER A 166 -2.90 -1.72 20.62
N PHE A 167 -3.58 -2.04 19.53
CA PHE A 167 -4.57 -3.11 19.44
C PHE A 167 -4.21 -4.01 18.26
N VAL A 168 -4.42 -5.32 18.41
CA VAL A 168 -4.05 -6.29 17.39
C VAL A 168 -5.26 -7.10 16.96
N LYS A 169 -5.32 -7.38 15.66
CA LYS A 169 -6.28 -8.30 15.07
C LYS A 169 -5.57 -9.30 14.18
N VAL A 170 -6.09 -10.51 14.12
CA VAL A 170 -5.69 -11.44 13.06
C VAL A 170 -6.21 -10.91 11.73
N SER A 171 -5.45 -11.07 10.65
CA SER A 171 -5.90 -10.64 9.33
C SER A 171 -7.04 -11.51 8.80
N GLY A 172 -7.23 -12.73 9.33
CA GLY A 172 -8.06 -13.79 8.75
C GLY A 172 -7.42 -14.44 7.52
N SER A 173 -6.11 -14.25 7.33
CA SER A 173 -5.27 -14.89 6.32
C SER A 173 -3.95 -15.30 6.99
N LYS A 174 -2.78 -14.99 6.42
CA LYS A 174 -1.48 -15.42 6.96
C LYS A 174 -0.92 -14.52 8.08
N GLY A 175 -1.31 -13.25 8.12
CA GLY A 175 -0.67 -12.21 8.96
C GLY A 175 -1.54 -11.62 10.08
N LEU A 176 -1.01 -10.57 10.72
CA LEU A 176 -1.67 -9.80 11.78
C LEU A 176 -1.67 -8.30 11.42
N HIS A 177 -2.67 -7.55 11.88
CA HIS A 177 -2.65 -6.09 11.81
C HIS A 177 -2.58 -5.52 13.22
N LEU A 178 -1.67 -4.59 13.44
CA LEU A 178 -1.53 -3.84 14.69
C LEU A 178 -1.92 -2.39 14.43
N SER A 179 -2.86 -1.87 15.20
CA SER A 179 -3.39 -0.51 15.08
C SER A 179 -3.03 0.35 16.29
N VAL A 180 -2.57 1.57 16.03
CA VAL A 180 -2.35 2.62 17.05
C VAL A 180 -3.36 3.72 16.79
N PRO A 181 -4.46 3.81 17.55
CA PRO A 181 -5.46 4.86 17.35
C PRO A 181 -4.91 6.23 17.74
N LEU A 182 -5.17 7.23 16.90
CA LEU A 182 -4.72 8.61 17.11
C LEU A 182 -5.92 9.53 17.35
N ASN A 183 -6.91 9.51 16.46
CA ASN A 183 -8.15 10.30 16.55
C ASN A 183 -7.91 11.79 16.92
N ARG A 184 -6.84 12.40 16.38
CA ARG A 184 -6.36 13.76 16.71
C ARG A 184 -6.04 14.64 15.49
N GLY A 185 -6.57 14.30 14.32
CA GLY A 185 -6.41 15.09 13.09
C GLY A 185 -4.97 15.20 12.57
N LEU A 186 -4.12 14.20 12.88
CA LEU A 186 -2.78 14.10 12.31
C LEU A 186 -2.89 13.64 10.85
N THR A 187 -2.07 14.23 9.97
CA THR A 187 -2.08 13.92 8.54
C THR A 187 -1.22 12.69 8.20
N TYR A 188 -1.43 12.10 7.03
CA TYR A 188 -0.55 11.03 6.51
C TYR A 188 0.92 11.44 6.41
N GLU A 189 1.20 12.73 6.22
CA GLU A 189 2.57 13.29 6.21
C GLU A 189 3.29 13.11 7.55
N VAL A 190 2.55 12.93 8.65
CA VAL A 190 3.12 12.66 9.98
C VAL A 190 3.06 11.17 10.31
N THR A 191 1.93 10.52 10.04
CA THR A 191 1.67 9.14 10.48
C THR A 191 2.45 8.11 9.65
N GLN A 192 2.61 8.34 8.34
CA GLN A 192 3.35 7.42 7.47
C GLN A 192 4.85 7.42 7.80
N PRO A 193 5.55 8.56 7.97
CA PRO A 193 6.94 8.55 8.42
C PRO A 193 7.11 7.90 9.78
N PHE A 194 6.19 8.13 10.72
CA PHE A 194 6.23 7.47 12.03
C PHE A 194 6.21 5.94 11.88
N ALA A 195 5.22 5.42 11.15
CA ALA A 195 5.09 3.98 10.90
C ALA A 195 6.36 3.41 10.24
N LYS A 196 6.90 4.12 9.25
CA LYS A 196 8.14 3.73 8.58
C LYS A 196 9.33 3.69 9.55
N THR A 197 9.52 4.73 10.36
CA THR A 197 10.61 4.80 11.35
C THR A 197 10.52 3.65 12.35
N VAL A 198 9.31 3.33 12.84
CA VAL A 198 9.09 2.21 13.76
C VAL A 198 9.43 0.88 13.10
N ALA A 199 8.98 0.66 11.86
CA ALA A 199 9.26 -0.56 11.11
C ALA A 199 10.77 -0.74 10.84
N GLU A 200 11.46 0.32 10.41
CA GLU A 200 12.91 0.31 10.17
C GLU A 200 13.72 0.11 11.46
N LEU A 201 13.29 0.72 12.57
CA LEU A 201 13.93 0.53 13.86
C LEU A 201 13.88 -0.94 14.29
N LEU A 202 12.70 -1.57 14.17
CA LEU A 202 12.57 -2.97 14.54
C LEU A 202 13.30 -3.90 13.56
N ALA A 203 13.33 -3.58 12.27
CA ALA A 203 14.15 -4.29 11.28
C ALA A 203 15.65 -4.23 11.61
N ARG A 204 16.15 -3.08 12.09
CA ARG A 204 17.55 -2.94 12.54
C ARG A 204 17.84 -3.69 13.84
N GLN A 205 16.87 -3.75 14.76
CA GLN A 205 17.02 -4.47 16.03
C GLN A 205 16.92 -5.99 15.83
N LEU A 206 16.12 -6.46 14.87
CA LEU A 206 15.83 -7.87 14.60
C LEU A 206 16.06 -8.25 13.13
N PRO A 207 17.25 -8.03 12.55
CA PRO A 207 17.50 -8.15 11.10
C PRO A 207 17.32 -9.57 10.55
N GLY A 208 17.41 -10.59 11.40
CA GLY A 208 17.15 -11.99 11.05
C GLY A 208 15.67 -12.37 11.04
N ARG A 209 14.78 -11.51 11.55
CA ARG A 209 13.36 -11.84 11.78
C ARG A 209 12.39 -10.84 11.15
N VAL A 210 12.84 -9.60 10.92
CA VAL A 210 12.02 -8.50 10.44
C VAL A 210 12.62 -7.91 9.18
N VAL A 211 11.75 -7.51 8.26
CA VAL A 211 12.07 -6.68 7.10
C VAL A 211 11.06 -5.55 6.99
N SER A 212 11.49 -4.36 6.58
CA SER A 212 10.61 -3.20 6.32
C SER A 212 10.63 -2.76 4.85
N GLU A 213 11.48 -3.38 4.05
CA GLU A 213 11.60 -3.19 2.62
C GLU A 213 10.60 -4.07 1.85
N MET A 214 10.04 -3.52 0.77
CA MET A 214 8.96 -4.18 0.04
C MET A 214 9.41 -5.34 -0.87
N ALA A 215 10.71 -5.47 -1.15
CA ALA A 215 11.19 -6.52 -2.05
C ALA A 215 10.83 -7.91 -1.50
N LYS A 216 10.19 -8.76 -2.31
CA LYS A 216 9.81 -10.13 -1.90
C LYS A 216 11.02 -11.04 -1.69
N SER A 217 12.09 -10.80 -2.45
CA SER A 217 13.34 -11.59 -2.43
C SER A 217 14.04 -11.64 -1.07
N ILE A 218 13.79 -10.66 -0.20
CA ILE A 218 14.44 -10.52 1.11
C ILE A 218 13.54 -10.94 2.29
N ARG A 219 12.34 -11.46 2.01
CA ARG A 219 11.34 -11.82 3.04
C ARG A 219 11.46 -13.25 3.55
N GLY A 220 12.26 -14.12 2.91
CA GLY A 220 12.35 -15.53 3.27
C GLY A 220 12.67 -15.73 4.75
N GLY A 221 11.78 -16.42 5.47
CA GLY A 221 11.89 -16.68 6.91
C GLY A 221 11.74 -15.46 7.82
N LYS A 222 11.24 -14.33 7.31
CA LYS A 222 11.09 -13.06 8.05
C LYS A 222 9.65 -12.55 7.98
N VAL A 223 9.29 -11.69 8.92
CA VAL A 223 8.04 -10.93 8.90
C VAL A 223 8.30 -9.57 8.27
N LEU A 224 7.56 -9.26 7.20
CA LEU A 224 7.46 -7.90 6.69
C LEU A 224 6.57 -7.08 7.63
N ILE A 225 7.07 -5.92 8.06
CA ILE A 225 6.24 -4.87 8.64
C ILE A 225 5.89 -3.89 7.52
N ASP A 226 4.72 -4.07 6.92
CA ASP A 226 4.23 -3.20 5.85
C ASP A 226 3.67 -1.90 6.45
N TRP A 227 4.58 -0.94 6.64
CA TRP A 227 4.26 0.43 7.03
C TRP A 227 3.58 1.22 5.91
N SER A 228 3.65 0.76 4.66
CA SER A 228 3.10 1.48 3.51
C SER A 228 1.56 1.40 3.43
N GLN A 229 0.92 0.62 4.32
CA GLN A 229 -0.53 0.66 4.56
C GLN A 229 -1.01 2.05 5.05
N ASN A 230 -0.11 2.88 5.58
CA ASN A 230 -0.39 4.25 6.03
C ASN A 230 -0.34 5.27 4.88
N SER A 231 -0.90 4.92 3.72
CA SER A 231 -1.01 5.84 2.58
C SER A 231 -2.48 6.15 2.32
N ASP A 232 -2.75 7.39 1.90
CA ASP A 232 -4.09 7.92 1.64
C ASP A 232 -4.90 7.17 0.55
N PHE A 233 -4.23 6.49 -0.37
CA PHE A 233 -4.86 5.71 -1.44
C PHE A 233 -5.01 4.21 -1.13
N LYS A 234 -4.40 3.72 -0.04
CA LYS A 234 -4.45 2.29 0.33
C LYS A 234 -5.64 2.00 1.23
N THR A 235 -6.23 0.84 1.01
CA THR A 235 -7.28 0.30 1.86
C THR A 235 -6.78 -0.89 2.64
N THR A 236 -7.26 -1.02 3.87
CA THR A 236 -6.94 -2.11 4.78
C THR A 236 -8.22 -2.89 5.08
N VAL A 237 -8.12 -4.22 5.22
CA VAL A 237 -9.27 -5.02 5.59
C VAL A 237 -9.80 -4.61 6.97
N CYS A 238 -11.09 -4.28 7.01
CA CYS A 238 -11.79 -3.86 8.20
C CYS A 238 -11.80 -4.99 9.25
N VAL A 239 -11.81 -4.61 10.53
CA VAL A 239 -12.09 -5.57 11.61
C VAL A 239 -13.48 -6.18 11.41
N TYR A 240 -13.65 -7.45 11.77
CA TYR A 240 -14.84 -8.28 11.55
C TYR A 240 -15.17 -8.60 10.08
N SER A 241 -14.36 -8.15 9.12
CA SER A 241 -14.51 -8.58 7.73
C SER A 241 -14.19 -10.06 7.57
N MET A 242 -15.01 -10.75 6.79
CA MET A 242 -14.69 -12.06 6.24
C MET A 242 -13.55 -11.95 5.22
N ARG A 243 -12.77 -13.02 5.07
CA ARG A 243 -11.66 -13.14 4.13
C ARG A 243 -11.95 -14.23 3.10
N ALA A 244 -11.69 -13.89 1.84
CA ALA A 244 -11.83 -14.77 0.68
C ALA A 244 -10.44 -15.07 0.10
N LYS A 245 -9.57 -15.59 0.98
CA LYS A 245 -8.16 -15.94 0.68
C LYS A 245 -7.89 -17.45 0.70
N GLY A 246 -8.84 -18.24 1.17
CA GLY A 246 -8.84 -19.70 1.11
C GLY A 246 -10.23 -20.21 0.74
N ALA A 247 -10.38 -21.52 0.60
CA ALA A 247 -11.64 -22.15 0.27
C ALA A 247 -12.58 -22.35 1.49
N GLU A 248 -12.09 -22.05 2.70
CA GLU A 248 -12.89 -21.86 3.92
C GLU A 248 -12.96 -20.37 4.33
N PRO A 249 -14.08 -19.90 4.92
CA PRO A 249 -14.20 -18.52 5.40
C PRO A 249 -13.50 -18.34 6.75
N PHE A 250 -12.60 -17.35 6.82
CA PHE A 250 -12.02 -16.87 8.07
C PHE A 250 -12.30 -15.39 8.26
N ILE A 251 -12.32 -14.95 9.52
CA ILE A 251 -12.67 -13.57 9.90
C ILE A 251 -11.45 -12.83 10.42
N SER A 252 -11.27 -11.56 10.00
CA SER A 252 -10.32 -10.66 10.65
C SER A 252 -10.88 -10.23 12.00
N VAL A 253 -10.43 -10.84 13.11
CA VAL A 253 -10.97 -10.55 14.45
C VAL A 253 -9.92 -9.99 15.40
N PRO A 254 -10.31 -9.11 16.35
CA PRO A 254 -9.44 -8.68 17.43
C PRO A 254 -9.05 -9.85 18.34
N VAL A 255 -7.78 -9.86 18.75
CA VAL A 255 -7.25 -10.79 19.75
C VAL A 255 -6.65 -10.02 20.91
N ALA A 256 -6.84 -10.52 22.13
CA ALA A 256 -6.24 -9.91 23.30
C ALA A 256 -4.73 -10.20 23.32
N TRP A 257 -3.94 -9.29 23.88
CA TRP A 257 -2.49 -9.49 23.97
C TRP A 257 -2.10 -10.77 24.70
N ASP A 258 -2.83 -11.16 25.74
CA ASP A 258 -2.57 -12.41 26.46
C ASP A 258 -3.01 -13.66 25.69
N GLU A 259 -4.00 -13.55 24.81
CA GLU A 259 -4.32 -14.65 23.87
C GLU A 259 -3.18 -14.85 22.89
N LEU A 260 -2.63 -13.75 22.35
CA LEU A 260 -1.50 -13.78 21.44
C LEU A 260 -0.26 -14.42 22.11
N LYS A 261 0.08 -14.01 23.33
CA LYS A 261 1.17 -14.62 24.12
C LYS A 261 0.94 -16.12 24.36
N ARG A 262 -0.30 -16.53 24.65
CA ARG A 262 -0.63 -17.95 24.86
C ARG A 262 -0.49 -18.77 23.58
N ALA A 263 -0.92 -18.24 22.43
CA ALA A 263 -0.79 -18.89 21.13
C ALA A 263 0.69 -19.13 20.79
N VAL A 264 1.54 -18.11 20.94
CA VAL A 264 3.01 -18.21 20.78
C VAL A 264 3.60 -19.25 21.72
N LYS A 265 3.32 -19.14 23.04
CA LYS A 265 3.86 -20.07 24.04
C LYS A 265 3.50 -21.53 23.77
N ARG A 266 2.29 -21.79 23.26
CA ARG A 266 1.78 -23.13 22.95
C ARG A 266 2.12 -23.60 21.53
N LYS A 267 2.71 -22.74 20.70
CA LYS A 267 2.92 -22.96 19.26
C LYS A 267 1.61 -23.36 18.54
N ASP A 268 0.52 -22.71 18.92
CA ASP A 268 -0.82 -23.02 18.43
C ASP A 268 -1.26 -21.97 17.40
N GLN A 269 -0.94 -22.21 16.13
CA GLN A 269 -1.39 -21.35 15.02
C GLN A 269 -2.92 -21.31 14.91
N LYS A 270 -3.61 -22.44 15.19
CA LYS A 270 -5.07 -22.55 15.02
C LYS A 270 -5.82 -21.66 16.00
N ALA A 271 -5.24 -21.36 17.17
CA ALA A 271 -5.79 -20.38 18.10
C ALA A 271 -5.91 -18.96 17.53
N LEU A 272 -5.27 -18.67 16.40
CA LEU A 272 -5.32 -17.37 15.70
C LEU A 272 -6.16 -17.42 14.41
N SER A 273 -6.95 -18.47 14.20
CA SER A 273 -7.86 -18.64 13.06
C SER A 273 -9.31 -18.76 13.55
N PHE A 274 -10.18 -17.90 13.02
CA PHE A 274 -11.57 -17.81 13.49
C PHE A 274 -12.55 -17.96 12.34
N THR A 275 -13.41 -18.98 12.43
CA THR A 275 -14.54 -19.18 11.52
C THR A 275 -15.65 -18.15 11.81
N PRO A 276 -16.63 -17.96 10.90
CA PRO A 276 -17.75 -17.03 11.11
C PRO A 276 -18.50 -17.30 12.42
N SER A 277 -18.80 -18.57 12.73
CA SER A 277 -19.51 -18.95 13.95
C SER A 277 -18.68 -18.72 15.22
N ALA A 278 -17.36 -18.95 15.16
CA ALA A 278 -16.46 -18.66 16.27
C ALA A 278 -16.36 -17.15 16.53
N ALA A 279 -16.32 -16.33 15.47
CA ALA A 279 -16.31 -14.87 15.57
C ALA A 279 -17.60 -14.34 16.22
N VAL A 280 -18.78 -14.79 15.78
CA VAL A 280 -20.07 -14.38 16.37
C VAL A 280 -20.15 -14.75 17.86
N LYS A 281 -19.78 -15.99 18.22
CA LYS A 281 -19.74 -16.43 19.63
C LYS A 281 -18.77 -15.58 20.47
N ARG A 282 -17.62 -15.22 19.88
CA ARG A 282 -16.62 -14.38 20.54
C ARG A 282 -17.14 -12.96 20.78
N ILE A 283 -17.80 -12.36 19.79
CA ILE A 283 -18.40 -11.02 19.90
C ILE A 283 -19.48 -11.02 20.99
N ALA A 284 -20.38 -12.02 21.00
CA ALA A 284 -21.41 -12.14 22.04
C ALA A 284 -20.81 -12.25 23.45
N LYS A 285 -19.65 -12.92 23.59
CA LYS A 285 -18.99 -13.12 24.89
C LYS A 285 -18.15 -11.93 25.35
N LEU A 286 -17.41 -11.31 24.44
CA LEU A 286 -16.36 -10.34 24.78
C LEU A 286 -16.68 -8.90 24.35
N GLY A 287 -17.75 -8.71 23.58
CA GLY A 287 -18.04 -7.44 22.92
C GLY A 287 -17.02 -7.08 21.84
N ASP A 288 -16.96 -5.79 21.51
CA ASP A 288 -15.99 -5.23 20.57
C ASP A 288 -14.68 -4.87 21.26
N LEU A 289 -13.70 -5.78 21.20
CA LEU A 289 -12.35 -5.55 21.73
C LEU A 289 -11.57 -4.47 20.95
N PHE A 290 -12.02 -4.09 19.75
CA PHE A 290 -11.45 -3.02 18.94
C PHE A 290 -12.19 -1.69 19.12
N ALA A 291 -13.26 -1.62 19.90
CA ALA A 291 -14.01 -0.38 20.15
C ALA A 291 -13.12 0.79 20.59
N PRO A 292 -12.07 0.60 21.44
CA PRO A 292 -11.16 1.69 21.78
C PRO A 292 -10.44 2.30 20.58
N VAL A 293 -10.22 1.56 19.48
CA VAL A 293 -9.58 2.10 18.27
C VAL A 293 -10.40 3.24 17.65
N LEU A 294 -11.72 3.23 17.83
CA LEU A 294 -12.64 4.25 17.30
C LEU A 294 -12.57 5.58 18.04
N THR A 295 -12.13 5.58 19.31
CA THR A 295 -12.33 6.71 20.22
C THR A 295 -11.06 7.15 20.95
N LEU A 296 -10.11 6.25 21.18
CA LEU A 296 -8.89 6.54 21.93
C LEU A 296 -8.06 7.61 21.21
N ARG A 297 -7.74 8.69 21.94
CA ARG A 297 -7.00 9.85 21.42
C ARG A 297 -5.59 9.91 21.95
N GLN A 298 -4.61 9.54 21.13
CA GLN A 298 -3.20 9.48 21.52
C GLN A 298 -2.36 10.53 20.81
N ARG A 299 -1.25 10.94 21.43
CA ARG A 299 -0.26 11.84 20.82
C ARG A 299 0.98 11.05 20.47
N LEU A 300 1.53 11.29 19.28
CA LEU A 300 2.85 10.79 18.96
C LEU A 300 3.91 11.50 19.85
N PRO A 301 5.09 10.89 20.06
CA PRO A 301 6.16 11.49 20.86
C PRO A 301 6.46 12.93 20.43
N ALA A 302 6.54 13.84 21.40
CA ALA A 302 6.75 15.25 21.13
C ALA A 302 8.06 15.49 20.39
N GLU A 303 9.11 14.74 20.74
CA GLU A 303 10.42 14.73 20.11
C GLU A 303 10.33 14.33 18.64
N PHE A 304 9.49 13.34 18.32
CA PHE A 304 9.27 12.92 16.93
C PHE A 304 8.54 14.00 16.14
N THR A 305 7.44 14.54 16.67
CA THR A 305 6.69 15.62 15.99
C THR A 305 7.52 16.90 15.87
N LYS A 306 8.34 17.22 16.89
CA LYS A 306 9.28 18.34 16.86
C LYS A 306 10.35 18.08 15.81
N ALA A 307 10.97 16.90 15.76
CA ALA A 307 11.97 16.56 14.75
C ALA A 307 11.40 16.63 13.32
N LEU A 308 10.13 16.24 13.13
CA LEU A 308 9.44 16.42 11.84
C LEU A 308 9.15 17.89 11.51
N ALA A 309 8.85 18.72 12.51
CA ALA A 309 8.52 20.14 12.34
C ALA A 309 9.74 21.07 12.31
N SER A 310 10.83 20.71 12.99
CA SER A 310 12.12 21.43 13.08
C SER A 310 13.10 20.94 12.02
N GLY A 311 12.93 19.71 11.53
CA GLY A 311 13.43 19.32 10.22
C GLY A 311 12.57 19.98 9.14
N PRO A 312 13.07 20.16 7.90
CA PRO A 312 12.17 20.44 6.79
C PRO A 312 11.08 19.36 6.81
N ALA A 313 9.81 19.76 6.72
CA ALA A 313 8.64 18.86 6.78
C ALA A 313 8.94 17.51 6.09
N PRO A 314 8.56 16.37 6.68
CA PRO A 314 8.76 15.07 6.05
C PRO A 314 8.01 15.02 4.73
N LYS A 315 8.68 15.41 3.66
CA LYS A 315 8.18 15.23 2.31
C LYS A 315 8.10 13.73 2.09
N LEU A 316 6.92 13.22 1.73
CA LEU A 316 6.72 11.87 1.20
C LEU A 316 7.93 11.50 0.33
N SER A 317 8.67 10.47 0.73
CA SER A 317 9.93 10.02 0.12
C SER A 317 11.05 11.08 -0.03
N THR A 318 11.93 11.05 0.96
CA THR A 318 13.31 11.56 1.05
C THR A 318 14.36 11.19 -0.01
N TRP A 319 14.09 11.04 -1.31
CA TRP A 319 15.22 11.02 -2.28
C TRP A 319 15.83 12.43 -2.40
N PRO A 320 17.16 12.57 -2.56
CA PRO A 320 17.86 13.83 -2.27
C PRO A 320 17.33 14.97 -3.14
N LYS A 321 16.82 16.01 -2.47
CA LYS A 321 16.35 17.27 -3.09
C LYS A 321 17.47 18.20 -3.50
N ASN A 322 18.70 17.79 -3.27
CA ASN A 322 19.87 18.54 -3.71
C ASN A 322 20.45 17.83 -4.93
N ARG A 323 20.35 18.49 -6.09
CA ARG A 323 20.98 18.08 -7.35
C ARG A 323 22.49 17.83 -7.19
N ASP A 324 23.13 18.55 -6.26
CA ASP A 324 24.55 18.38 -5.93
C ASP A 324 24.83 17.08 -5.16
N LYS A 325 23.82 16.44 -4.57
CA LYS A 325 23.95 15.12 -3.93
C LYS A 325 23.73 13.98 -4.93
N SER A 326 22.84 14.15 -5.90
CA SER A 326 22.54 13.12 -6.90
C SER A 326 23.67 12.94 -7.92
N LEU A 327 24.39 14.01 -8.27
CA LEU A 327 25.54 13.96 -9.18
C LEU A 327 26.87 13.58 -8.49
N ARG A 328 26.89 13.27 -7.18
CA ARG A 328 28.14 12.92 -6.48
C ARG A 328 28.76 11.64 -7.00
N GLU A 329 27.93 10.64 -7.23
CA GLU A 329 28.39 9.37 -7.78
C GLU A 329 28.88 9.54 -9.21
N TYR A 330 28.22 10.41 -9.99
CA TYR A 330 28.69 10.79 -11.33
C TYR A 330 30.10 11.40 -11.26
N VAL A 331 30.28 12.47 -10.47
CA VAL A 331 31.56 13.16 -10.29
C VAL A 331 32.65 12.23 -9.75
N ALA A 332 32.33 11.40 -8.75
CA ALA A 332 33.31 10.50 -8.14
C ALA A 332 33.82 9.41 -9.08
N LYS A 333 33.04 9.05 -10.12
CA LYS A 333 33.40 8.02 -11.10
C LYS A 333 34.18 8.57 -12.31
N ARG A 334 34.33 9.88 -12.46
CA ARG A 334 34.99 10.51 -13.62
C ARG A 334 36.27 11.24 -13.22
N ASP A 335 37.29 11.09 -14.06
CA ASP A 335 38.44 11.97 -14.09
C ASP A 335 38.29 12.94 -15.27
N PHE A 336 37.79 14.16 -14.98
CA PHE A 336 37.52 15.19 -16.01
C PHE A 336 38.78 15.72 -16.71
N THR A 337 39.99 15.34 -16.26
CA THR A 337 41.21 15.61 -17.01
C THR A 337 41.46 14.58 -18.13
N ARG A 338 40.73 13.46 -18.11
CA ARG A 338 40.93 12.30 -19.00
C ARG A 338 39.69 11.87 -19.76
N THR A 339 38.49 12.30 -19.36
CA THR A 339 37.25 12.05 -20.07
C THR A 339 36.77 13.30 -20.83
N ALA A 340 36.13 13.09 -21.97
CA ALA A 340 35.45 14.15 -22.73
C ALA A 340 34.02 14.40 -22.21
N GLU A 341 33.58 13.66 -21.19
CA GLU A 341 32.28 13.82 -20.57
C GLU A 341 32.12 15.20 -19.90
N PRO A 342 30.89 15.77 -19.90
CA PRO A 342 30.66 17.12 -19.39
C PRO A 342 30.87 17.23 -17.88
N THR A 343 31.56 18.30 -17.47
CA THR A 343 31.59 18.71 -16.07
C THR A 343 30.19 19.19 -15.66
N PRO A 344 29.67 18.83 -14.48
CA PRO A 344 28.31 19.21 -14.10
C PRO A 344 28.20 20.74 -13.92
N HIS A 345 27.37 21.37 -14.75
CA HIS A 345 27.00 22.78 -14.61
C HIS A 345 25.56 22.95 -14.09
N LEU A 346 25.34 24.03 -13.33
CA LEU A 346 24.05 24.35 -12.70
C LEU A 346 23.04 24.94 -13.72
N ALA A 347 22.36 24.09 -14.48
CA ALA A 347 21.18 24.49 -15.25
C ALA A 347 19.88 24.49 -14.40
N LYS A 348 18.99 25.49 -14.53
CA LYS A 348 17.66 25.43 -13.90
C LYS A 348 16.85 24.29 -14.54
N GLY A 349 16.26 23.41 -13.72
CA GLY A 349 15.32 22.39 -14.23
C GLY A 349 14.03 23.02 -14.77
N PRO A 350 13.26 22.32 -15.61
CA PRO A 350 12.03 22.82 -16.20
C PRO A 350 10.98 23.12 -15.12
N GLU A 351 10.18 24.15 -15.35
CA GLU A 351 9.04 24.51 -14.50
C GLU A 351 8.00 23.39 -14.50
N ILE A 352 7.27 23.26 -13.37
CA ILE A 352 6.17 22.31 -13.22
C ILE A 352 5.15 22.53 -14.35
N GLY A 353 4.82 21.48 -15.11
CA GLY A 353 3.84 21.53 -16.20
C GLY A 353 4.39 21.79 -17.61
N LYS A 354 5.72 21.86 -17.79
CA LYS A 354 6.36 21.87 -19.12
C LYS A 354 6.78 20.46 -19.55
N ALA A 355 6.91 20.26 -20.86
CA ALA A 355 7.44 19.03 -21.43
C ALA A 355 8.84 18.73 -20.88
N HIS A 356 9.11 17.47 -20.57
CA HIS A 356 10.39 17.01 -20.02
C HIS A 356 11.22 16.32 -21.10
N ARG A 357 12.54 16.41 -21.06
CA ARG A 357 13.39 15.80 -22.09
C ARG A 357 13.71 14.33 -21.81
N PHE A 358 13.73 13.51 -22.84
CA PHE A 358 14.34 12.18 -22.80
C PHE A 358 15.52 12.10 -23.76
N VAL A 359 16.48 11.24 -23.45
CA VAL A 359 17.54 10.84 -24.37
C VAL A 359 17.76 9.35 -24.29
N ILE A 360 18.04 8.73 -25.43
CA ILE A 360 18.51 7.36 -25.56
C ILE A 360 19.89 7.43 -26.19
N GLN A 361 20.91 6.99 -25.47
CA GLN A 361 22.28 6.91 -25.98
C GLN A 361 22.64 5.46 -26.26
N LYS A 362 23.15 5.18 -27.46
CA LYS A 362 23.76 3.89 -27.78
C LYS A 362 25.19 3.90 -27.26
N HIS A 363 25.53 2.93 -26.42
CA HIS A 363 26.82 2.86 -25.74
C HIS A 363 27.53 1.54 -26.07
N ALA A 364 28.56 1.63 -26.91
CA ALA A 364 29.46 0.53 -27.25
C ALA A 364 30.60 0.43 -26.23
N ALA A 365 30.26 0.02 -25.01
CA ALA A 365 31.22 -0.32 -23.95
C ALA A 365 31.72 -1.77 -24.12
N THR A 366 32.15 -2.45 -23.05
CA THR A 366 32.50 -3.90 -23.09
C THR A 366 31.38 -4.73 -23.73
N HIS A 367 30.13 -4.34 -23.52
CA HIS A 367 28.97 -4.86 -24.22
C HIS A 367 28.13 -3.69 -24.74
N LEU A 368 27.59 -3.86 -25.94
CA LEU A 368 26.66 -2.90 -26.50
C LEU A 368 25.39 -2.84 -25.64
N HIS A 369 25.02 -1.65 -25.19
CA HIS A 369 23.76 -1.39 -24.49
C HIS A 369 23.23 0.00 -24.88
N TYR A 370 22.03 0.33 -24.41
CA TYR A 370 21.42 1.64 -24.58
C TYR A 370 21.18 2.26 -23.22
N ASP A 371 21.62 3.50 -23.02
CA ASP A 371 21.30 4.28 -21.85
C ASP A 371 20.02 5.06 -22.13
N TRP A 372 18.93 4.70 -21.46
CA TRP A 372 17.68 5.45 -21.48
C TRP A 372 17.67 6.44 -20.31
N ARG A 373 17.42 7.71 -20.60
CA ARG A 373 17.49 8.77 -19.60
C ARG A 373 16.31 9.72 -19.70
N LEU A 374 15.83 10.17 -18.55
CA LEU A 374 14.70 11.09 -18.41
C LEU A 374 15.11 12.28 -17.56
N GLU A 375 14.83 13.48 -18.06
CA GLU A 375 14.97 14.72 -17.30
C GLU A 375 13.95 14.76 -16.17
N MET A 376 14.43 14.72 -14.93
CA MET A 376 13.60 14.78 -13.73
C MET A 376 14.37 15.45 -12.62
N GLN A 377 13.73 16.36 -11.87
CA GLN A 377 14.35 17.00 -10.71
C GLN A 377 15.71 17.69 -11.02
N GLY A 378 15.91 18.16 -12.26
CA GLY A 378 17.13 18.85 -12.69
C GLY A 378 18.30 17.93 -13.09
N VAL A 379 18.14 16.62 -13.12
CA VAL A 379 19.15 15.68 -13.62
C VAL A 379 18.57 14.77 -14.69
N LEU A 380 19.42 14.03 -15.39
CA LEU A 380 19.04 12.89 -16.19
C LEU A 380 19.04 11.64 -15.31
N ARG A 381 17.84 11.18 -14.90
CA ARG A 381 17.65 9.86 -14.29
C ARG A 381 17.94 8.81 -15.35
N SER A 382 18.77 7.83 -15.04
CA SER A 382 19.44 7.04 -16.06
C SER A 382 19.33 5.55 -15.82
N TRP A 383 19.08 4.78 -16.88
CA TRP A 383 19.00 3.34 -16.86
C TRP A 383 19.75 2.73 -18.04
N ALA A 384 20.55 1.71 -17.76
CA ALA A 384 21.13 0.85 -18.80
C ALA A 384 20.08 -0.19 -19.24
N VAL A 385 19.87 -0.28 -20.55
CA VAL A 385 18.93 -1.20 -21.21
C VAL A 385 19.73 -2.12 -22.14
N PRO A 386 20.17 -3.30 -21.67
CA PRO A 386 21.10 -4.15 -22.41
C PRO A 386 20.58 -4.62 -23.78
N LYS A 387 19.26 -4.83 -23.89
CA LYS A 387 18.61 -5.27 -25.13
C LYS A 387 18.02 -4.13 -25.96
N GLY A 388 18.33 -2.88 -25.61
CA GLY A 388 17.75 -1.69 -26.22
C GLY A 388 16.26 -1.46 -25.90
N PRO A 389 15.73 -0.29 -26.28
CA PRO A 389 14.33 0.04 -26.08
C PRO A 389 13.41 -0.98 -26.81
N PRO A 390 12.20 -1.24 -26.28
CA PRO A 390 11.25 -2.10 -26.96
C PRO A 390 10.83 -1.47 -28.30
N THR A 391 10.81 -2.26 -29.38
CA THR A 391 10.36 -1.81 -30.71
C THR A 391 8.93 -2.28 -31.02
N GLN A 392 8.33 -3.03 -30.11
CA GLN A 392 6.96 -3.54 -30.20
C GLN A 392 6.14 -3.14 -28.98
N LEU A 393 4.85 -2.85 -29.20
CA LEU A 393 3.93 -2.51 -28.13
C LEU A 393 3.77 -3.68 -27.14
N ARG A 394 3.83 -3.40 -25.83
CA ARG A 394 3.75 -4.37 -24.71
C ARG A 394 4.96 -5.30 -24.53
N GLU A 395 6.06 -5.08 -25.26
CA GLU A 395 7.32 -5.78 -24.99
C GLU A 395 7.99 -5.22 -23.72
N ALA A 396 8.29 -6.09 -22.75
CA ALA A 396 9.00 -5.71 -21.53
C ALA A 396 10.52 -5.80 -21.72
N ARG A 397 11.25 -4.74 -21.36
CA ARG A 397 12.71 -4.70 -21.34
C ARG A 397 13.21 -4.45 -19.92
N LEU A 398 14.29 -5.13 -19.53
CA LEU A 398 14.99 -4.83 -18.29
C LEU A 398 15.72 -3.49 -18.44
N ALA A 399 15.44 -2.56 -17.53
CA ALA A 399 16.13 -1.28 -17.40
C ALA A 399 16.78 -1.23 -16.02
N MET A 400 18.11 -1.26 -15.96
CA MET A 400 18.87 -1.25 -14.71
C MET A 400 19.25 0.17 -14.37
N HIS A 401 18.84 0.68 -13.21
CA HIS A 401 19.15 2.04 -12.79
C HIS A 401 20.67 2.21 -12.57
N VAL A 402 21.23 3.27 -13.14
CA VAL A 402 22.64 3.68 -12.99
C VAL A 402 22.72 5.06 -12.34
N GLU A 403 23.93 5.61 -12.15
CA GLU A 403 24.04 6.94 -11.56
C GLU A 403 23.36 8.03 -12.40
N ASP A 404 22.89 9.10 -11.75
CA ASP A 404 22.27 10.23 -12.43
C ASP A 404 23.32 11.03 -13.23
N HIS A 405 22.92 11.64 -14.33
CA HIS A 405 23.83 12.41 -15.19
C HIS A 405 23.43 13.90 -15.24
N PRO A 406 24.39 14.82 -15.49
CA PRO A 406 24.07 16.23 -15.69
C PRO A 406 23.21 16.42 -16.94
N LEU A 407 22.42 17.48 -17.00
CA LEU A 407 21.54 17.75 -18.16
C LEU A 407 22.33 17.95 -19.45
N ASP A 408 23.55 18.50 -19.37
CA ASP A 408 24.42 18.70 -20.52
C ASP A 408 24.89 17.38 -21.14
N TYR A 409 24.79 16.27 -20.40
CA TYR A 409 25.07 14.93 -20.90
C TYR A 409 24.07 14.47 -21.97
N GLU A 410 22.90 15.12 -22.06
CA GLU A 410 21.87 14.85 -23.07
C GLU A 410 22.42 14.86 -24.49
N ARG A 411 23.34 15.77 -24.80
CA ARG A 411 23.91 15.95 -26.14
C ARG A 411 25.31 15.36 -26.28
N PHE A 412 25.79 14.63 -25.29
CA PHE A 412 27.13 14.07 -25.32
C PHE A 412 27.20 12.91 -26.32
N GLU A 413 28.13 13.04 -27.27
CA GLU A 413 28.58 11.99 -28.18
C GLU A 413 30.11 11.98 -28.19
N GLY A 414 30.72 10.79 -28.22
CA GLY A 414 32.16 10.67 -28.22
C GLY A 414 32.65 9.33 -27.71
N THR A 415 33.98 9.17 -27.67
CA THR A 415 34.62 7.97 -27.13
C THR A 415 35.22 8.26 -25.77
N ILE A 416 34.74 7.55 -24.75
CA ILE A 416 35.28 7.56 -23.39
C ILE A 416 36.53 6.67 -23.39
N ALA A 417 37.70 7.26 -23.10
CA ALA A 417 38.99 6.58 -23.23
C ALA A 417 39.11 5.35 -22.30
N ALA A 418 39.83 4.32 -22.77
CA ALA A 418 40.07 3.10 -22.02
C ALA A 418 40.70 3.39 -20.64
N GLY A 419 40.20 2.69 -19.60
CA GLY A 419 40.60 2.89 -18.20
C GLY A 419 39.75 3.89 -17.43
N ASN A 420 38.83 4.62 -18.08
CA ASN A 420 37.79 5.39 -17.41
C ASN A 420 36.53 4.54 -17.18
N TYR A 421 35.73 4.92 -16.18
CA TYR A 421 34.43 4.29 -15.94
C TYR A 421 33.51 4.53 -17.15
N GLY A 422 32.89 3.47 -17.67
CA GLY A 422 32.06 3.57 -18.87
C GLY A 422 32.85 3.73 -20.17
N ALA A 423 34.11 3.27 -20.24
CA ALA A 423 34.89 3.32 -21.47
C ALA A 423 34.16 2.66 -22.65
N GLY A 424 34.13 3.35 -23.78
CA GLY A 424 33.34 2.97 -24.95
C GLY A 424 32.92 4.18 -25.79
N THR A 425 32.35 3.90 -26.95
CA THR A 425 31.79 4.95 -27.81
C THR A 425 30.32 5.18 -27.46
N VAL A 426 29.97 6.43 -27.17
CA VAL A 426 28.61 6.90 -26.87
C VAL A 426 28.11 7.72 -28.06
N MET A 427 26.89 7.44 -28.50
CA MET A 427 26.19 8.14 -29.57
C MET A 427 24.75 8.41 -29.11
N VAL A 428 24.21 9.59 -29.40
CA VAL A 428 22.79 9.88 -29.18
C VAL A 428 21.99 9.14 -30.25
N TRP A 429 21.22 8.15 -29.82
CA TRP A 429 20.40 7.33 -30.70
C TRP A 429 19.04 7.96 -30.97
N ASP A 430 18.44 8.55 -29.93
CA ASP A 430 17.18 9.29 -30.02
C ASP A 430 17.08 10.29 -28.86
N TYR A 431 16.35 11.38 -29.05
CA TYR A 431 16.05 12.33 -27.99
C TYR A 431 14.80 13.12 -28.34
N GLY A 432 14.10 13.62 -27.32
CA GLY A 432 12.87 14.36 -27.54
C GLY A 432 12.21 14.74 -26.23
N GLU A 433 10.90 14.96 -26.31
CA GLU A 433 10.09 15.31 -25.16
C GLU A 433 9.22 14.12 -24.73
N TYR A 434 9.01 14.00 -23.42
CA TYR A 434 8.10 13.02 -22.84
C TYR A 434 7.13 13.68 -21.88
N HIS A 435 5.99 13.02 -21.71
CA HIS A 435 4.95 13.42 -20.78
C HIS A 435 4.60 12.24 -19.91
N ASP A 436 4.88 12.34 -18.61
CA ASP A 436 4.33 11.37 -17.68
C ASP A 436 2.81 11.60 -17.54
N ILE A 437 2.04 10.52 -17.59
CA ILE A 437 0.57 10.58 -17.59
C ILE A 437 0.00 11.23 -16.32
N THR A 438 0.78 11.30 -15.24
CA THR A 438 0.36 11.90 -13.97
C THR A 438 0.68 13.41 -13.92
N GLY A 439 1.39 13.94 -14.92
CA GLY A 439 1.87 15.33 -14.96
C GLY A 439 2.96 15.64 -13.93
N ASN A 440 3.41 14.63 -13.17
CA ASN A 440 4.48 14.76 -12.18
C ASN A 440 5.43 13.55 -12.29
N PRO A 441 6.31 13.56 -13.30
CA PRO A 441 7.19 12.42 -13.57
C PRO A 441 8.04 12.07 -12.35
N ALA A 442 8.51 13.07 -11.60
CA ALA A 442 9.29 12.84 -10.39
C ALA A 442 8.50 12.05 -9.33
N ALA A 443 7.24 12.40 -9.09
CA ALA A 443 6.39 11.67 -8.15
C ALA A 443 6.12 10.23 -8.63
N ALA A 444 5.85 10.03 -9.92
CA ALA A 444 5.61 8.71 -10.51
C ALA A 444 6.85 7.80 -10.40
N PHE A 445 8.05 8.34 -10.67
CA PHE A 445 9.31 7.62 -10.45
C PHE A 445 9.50 7.23 -8.98
N HIS A 446 9.25 8.13 -8.03
CA HIS A 446 9.36 7.82 -6.59
C HIS A 446 8.30 6.83 -6.10
N ALA A 447 7.15 6.76 -6.77
CA ALA A 447 6.12 5.75 -6.52
C ALA A 447 6.51 4.34 -7.04
N GLY A 448 7.61 4.22 -7.78
CA GLY A 448 8.11 2.95 -8.31
C GLY A 448 7.34 2.45 -9.55
N LYS A 449 6.45 3.28 -10.10
CA LYS A 449 5.71 2.98 -11.33
C LYS A 449 5.46 4.28 -12.08
N MET A 450 6.06 4.39 -13.26
CA MET A 450 5.97 5.57 -14.11
C MET A 450 5.48 5.16 -15.50
N HIS A 451 4.66 6.01 -16.10
CA HIS A 451 4.07 5.81 -17.41
C HIS A 451 4.48 7.01 -18.27
N VAL A 452 5.46 6.76 -19.14
CA VAL A 452 6.20 7.76 -19.92
C VAL A 452 5.67 7.84 -21.34
#